data_AF-A0A3R9NG89-F1
#
_entry.id   AF-A0A3R9NG89-F1
#
_cell.length_a   1.000
_cell.length_b   1.000
_cell.length_c   1.000
_cell.angle_alpha   90.00
_cell.angle_beta   90.00
_cell.angle_gamma   90.00
#
_symmetry.space_group_name_H-M   'P 1'
#
loop_
_entity.id
_entity.type
_entity.pdbx_description
1 polymer ?
#
loop_
_entity_poly.entity_id
_entity_poly.type
_entity_poly.pdbx_seq_one_letter_code
_entity_poly.pdbx_strand_id
1 'polypeptide(L)'
;MSMPARWPYYAAALAVFLAAKLLYAHATTAEVRFLLAPTNALVSLVLNSPSEFDATRGYVHAGRHLVIDKSCAGGAFWLLSWLLLALTWLHRGGPHPGRALPALVAVSFGLTLLVNTARIVGAVAVQGVVPEPPAWLHEAQGALVYLFFLVASYGGLLYLLTHLPVFRAHSA
;
A
#
# COMPACT_ATOMS: atom_id res chain seq x y z
N MET A 1 13.59 11.06 29.03
CA MET A 1 12.60 10.55 28.06
C MET A 1 12.36 9.07 28.34
N SER A 2 11.40 8.74 29.20
CA SER A 2 11.03 7.34 29.46
C SER A 2 10.35 6.78 28.21
N MET A 3 10.91 5.72 27.61
CA MET A 3 10.18 4.97 26.60
C MET A 3 8.81 4.60 27.18
N PRO A 4 7.69 4.96 26.52
CA PRO A 4 6.38 4.54 27.01
C PRO A 4 6.36 3.01 27.07
N ALA A 5 5.57 2.44 27.98
CA ALA A 5 5.37 0.99 28.21
C ALA A 5 4.93 0.18 26.96
N ARG A 6 4.96 0.78 25.77
CA ARG A 6 4.58 0.25 24.47
C ARG A 6 5.78 -0.12 23.60
N TRP A 7 7.02 0.01 24.08
CA TRP A 7 8.23 -0.37 23.33
C TRP A 7 8.18 -1.78 22.71
N PRO A 8 7.56 -2.82 23.33
CA PRO A 8 7.47 -4.14 22.69
C PRO A 8 6.68 -4.11 21.39
N TYR A 9 5.65 -3.26 21.30
CA TYR A 9 4.86 -3.09 20.09
C TYR A 9 5.63 -2.38 18.97
N TYR A 10 6.48 -1.41 19.31
CA TYR A 10 7.38 -0.78 18.32
C TYR A 10 8.38 -1.79 17.78
N ALA A 11 9.02 -2.56 18.66
CA ALA A 11 9.97 -3.61 18.27
C ALA A 11 9.29 -4.69 17.41
N ALA A 12 8.11 -5.16 17.82
CA ALA A 12 7.33 -6.13 17.05
C ALA A 12 6.90 -5.59 15.68
N ALA A 13 6.41 -4.34 15.62
CA ALA A 13 6.02 -3.72 14.35
C ALA A 13 7.21 -3.60 13.40
N LEU A 14 8.37 -3.18 13.90
CA LEU A 14 9.59 -3.08 13.10
C LEU A 14 10.09 -4.46 12.65
N ALA A 15 10.07 -5.47 13.54
CA ALA A 15 10.48 -6.83 13.20
C ALA A 15 9.58 -7.43 12.11
N VAL A 16 8.26 -7.27 12.22
CA VAL A 16 7.30 -7.71 11.21
C VAL A 16 7.52 -6.97 9.89
N PHE A 17 7.74 -5.64 9.92
CA PHE A 17 8.05 -4.87 8.72
C PHE A 17 9.30 -5.40 8.02
N LEU A 18 10.40 -5.60 8.75
CA LEU A 18 11.66 -6.05 8.18
C LEU A 18 11.54 -7.47 7.62
N ALA A 19 10.91 -8.39 8.36
CA ALA A 19 10.67 -9.74 7.89
C ALA A 19 9.81 -9.76 6.62
N ALA A 20 8.69 -9.03 6.62
CA ALA A 20 7.81 -8.95 5.45
C ALA A 20 8.49 -8.26 4.26
N LYS A 21 9.31 -7.23 4.49
CA LYS A 21 10.09 -6.55 3.46
C LYS A 21 11.11 -7.50 2.83
N LEU A 22 11.80 -8.31 3.64
CA LEU A 22 12.76 -9.31 3.16
C LEU A 22 12.06 -10.42 2.37
N LEU A 23 10.93 -10.93 2.87
CA LEU A 23 10.12 -11.93 2.16
C LEU A 23 9.63 -11.37 0.82
N TYR A 24 9.08 -10.14 0.80
CA TYR A 24 8.63 -9.49 -0.43
C TYR A 24 9.77 -9.22 -1.42
N ALA A 25 10.96 -8.87 -0.94
CA ALA A 25 12.12 -8.66 -1.79
C ALA A 25 12.47 -9.92 -2.60
N HIS A 26 12.37 -11.10 -1.98
CA HIS A 26 12.68 -12.39 -2.63
C HIS A 26 11.48 -13.05 -3.31
N ALA A 27 10.25 -12.60 -3.04
CA ALA A 27 9.05 -13.18 -3.63
C ALA A 27 9.03 -13.05 -5.17
N THR A 28 8.54 -14.08 -5.84
CA THR A 28 8.25 -14.11 -7.27
C THR A 28 6.91 -13.43 -7.58
N THR A 29 6.64 -13.15 -8.86
CA THR A 29 5.35 -12.61 -9.32
C THR A 29 4.18 -13.52 -8.91
N ALA A 30 4.37 -14.84 -8.95
CA ALA A 30 3.35 -15.81 -8.53
C ALA A 30 3.08 -15.76 -7.01
N GLU A 31 4.10 -15.58 -6.18
CA GLU A 31 3.96 -15.52 -4.72
C GLU A 31 3.27 -14.24 -4.25
N VAL A 32 3.40 -13.13 -4.99
CA VAL A 32 2.68 -11.88 -4.71
C VAL A 32 1.31 -11.81 -5.38
N ARG A 33 0.81 -12.92 -5.93
CA ARG A 33 -0.48 -12.97 -6.63
C ARG A 33 -1.66 -12.54 -5.74
N PHE A 34 -1.57 -12.71 -4.43
CA PHE A 34 -2.61 -12.25 -3.51
C PHE A 34 -2.78 -10.71 -3.50
N LEU A 35 -1.74 -9.95 -3.85
CA LEU A 35 -1.83 -8.50 -4.10
C LEU A 35 -2.23 -8.21 -5.55
N LEU A 36 -1.65 -8.96 -6.49
CA LEU A 36 -1.86 -8.73 -7.93
C LEU A 36 -3.28 -9.03 -8.37
N ALA A 37 -3.86 -10.16 -7.96
CA ALA A 37 -5.18 -10.60 -8.40
C ALA A 37 -6.29 -9.58 -8.10
N PRO A 38 -6.45 -9.07 -6.85
CA PRO A 38 -7.46 -8.04 -6.59
C PRO A 38 -7.13 -6.70 -7.26
N THR A 39 -5.85 -6.31 -7.33
CA THR A 39 -5.45 -5.10 -8.07
C THR A 39 -5.85 -5.20 -9.54
N ASN A 40 -5.53 -6.32 -10.16
CA ASN A 40 -5.84 -6.61 -11.56
C ASN A 40 -7.35 -6.60 -11.79
N ALA A 41 -8.14 -7.22 -10.91
CA ALA A 41 -9.59 -7.20 -11.03
C ALA A 41 -10.15 -5.75 -11.08
N LEU A 42 -9.64 -4.86 -10.23
CA LEU A 42 -10.01 -3.45 -10.24
C LEU A 42 -9.53 -2.74 -11.51
N VAL A 43 -8.30 -3.02 -11.97
CA VAL A 43 -7.76 -2.44 -13.21
C VAL A 43 -8.55 -2.91 -14.43
N SER A 44 -8.83 -4.21 -14.55
CA SER A 44 -9.66 -4.79 -15.61
C SER A 44 -11.05 -4.16 -15.64
N LEU A 45 -11.65 -3.93 -14.47
CA LEU A 45 -12.95 -3.27 -14.36
C LEU A 45 -12.88 -1.82 -14.86
N VAL A 46 -11.91 -1.04 -14.39
CA VAL A 46 -11.78 0.40 -14.75
C VAL A 46 -11.40 0.58 -16.22
N LEU A 47 -10.49 -0.24 -16.75
CA LEU A 47 -10.02 -0.14 -18.12
C LEU A 47 -10.92 -0.87 -19.13
N ASN A 48 -11.91 -1.64 -18.65
CA ASN A 48 -12.69 -2.58 -19.44
C ASN A 48 -11.78 -3.47 -20.32
N SER A 49 -10.80 -4.11 -19.68
CA SER A 49 -9.75 -4.87 -20.38
C SER A 49 -9.56 -6.24 -19.72
N PRO A 50 -9.82 -7.34 -20.45
CA PRO A 50 -9.55 -8.68 -19.94
C PRO A 50 -8.04 -8.90 -19.83
N SER A 51 -7.66 -9.75 -18.89
CA SER A 51 -6.27 -10.11 -18.60
C SER A 51 -6.12 -11.61 -18.44
N GLU A 52 -4.99 -12.15 -18.83
CA GLU A 52 -4.61 -13.54 -18.55
C GLU A 52 -3.43 -13.56 -17.58
N PHE A 53 -3.44 -14.51 -16.64
CA PHE A 53 -2.35 -14.65 -15.68
C PHE A 53 -1.27 -15.58 -16.22
N ASP A 54 -0.06 -15.06 -16.36
CA ASP A 54 1.17 -15.79 -16.66
C ASP A 54 2.04 -15.82 -15.40
N ALA A 55 2.50 -17.00 -14.99
CA ALA A 55 3.26 -17.15 -13.74
C ALA A 55 4.62 -16.41 -13.73
N THR A 56 5.19 -16.17 -14.92
CA THR A 56 6.48 -15.49 -15.09
C THR A 56 6.29 -13.99 -15.31
N ARG A 57 5.28 -13.59 -16.09
CA ARG A 57 5.06 -12.20 -16.50
C ARG A 57 4.05 -11.45 -15.62
N GLY A 58 3.16 -12.14 -14.93
CA GLY A 58 2.02 -11.54 -14.22
C GLY A 58 0.76 -11.47 -15.08
N TYR A 59 -0.10 -10.49 -14.82
CA TYR A 59 -1.35 -10.32 -15.58
C TYR A 59 -1.09 -9.56 -16.88
N VAL A 60 -1.40 -10.17 -18.01
CA VAL A 60 -1.17 -9.61 -19.35
C VAL A 60 -2.48 -9.15 -19.95
N HIS A 61 -2.57 -7.86 -20.28
CA HIS A 61 -3.70 -7.24 -20.98
C HIS A 61 -3.34 -7.01 -22.46
N ALA A 62 -3.63 -8.00 -23.30
CA ALA A 62 -3.24 -7.98 -24.72
C ALA A 62 -3.76 -6.73 -25.47
N GLY A 63 -5.00 -6.33 -25.22
CA GLY A 63 -5.62 -5.17 -25.89
C GLY A 63 -5.10 -3.79 -25.44
N ARG A 64 -4.22 -3.72 -24.44
CA ARG A 64 -3.67 -2.46 -23.90
C ARG A 64 -2.15 -2.45 -23.79
N HIS A 65 -1.47 -3.49 -24.30
CA HIS A 65 -0.01 -3.66 -24.16
C HIS A 65 0.50 -3.48 -22.71
N LEU A 66 -0.33 -3.84 -21.72
CA LEU A 66 -0.07 -3.67 -20.30
C LEU A 66 0.26 -5.02 -19.67
N VAL A 67 1.31 -5.05 -18.85
CA VAL A 67 1.66 -6.19 -18.00
C VAL A 67 1.70 -5.72 -16.55
N ILE A 68 0.92 -6.36 -15.69
CA ILE A 68 0.88 -6.10 -14.25
C ILE A 68 1.66 -7.21 -13.53
N ASP A 69 2.93 -6.92 -13.24
CA ASP A 69 3.87 -7.83 -12.59
C ASP A 69 4.14 -7.44 -11.12
N LYS A 70 5.11 -8.08 -10.47
CA LYS A 70 5.53 -7.78 -9.09
C LYS A 70 5.82 -6.29 -8.84
N SER A 71 6.36 -5.56 -9.81
CA SER A 71 6.64 -4.12 -9.66
C SER A 71 5.36 -3.28 -9.53
N CYS A 72 4.25 -3.80 -10.06
CA CYS A 72 2.92 -3.25 -9.97
C CYS A 72 2.08 -3.87 -8.85
N ALA A 73 2.64 -4.68 -7.93
CA ALA A 73 1.86 -5.29 -6.85
C ALA A 73 1.59 -4.32 -5.68
N GLY A 74 2.28 -3.18 -5.61
CA GLY A 74 2.11 -2.21 -4.53
C GLY A 74 2.63 -2.66 -3.17
N GLY A 75 3.32 -3.80 -3.06
CA GLY A 75 3.73 -4.37 -1.77
C GLY A 75 4.67 -3.46 -0.95
N ALA A 76 5.54 -2.69 -1.62
CA ALA A 76 6.37 -1.70 -0.92
C ALA A 76 5.53 -0.59 -0.27
N PHE A 77 4.50 -0.09 -0.98
CA PHE A 77 3.56 0.88 -0.44
C PHE A 77 2.74 0.28 0.70
N TRP A 78 2.27 -0.97 0.56
CA TRP A 78 1.53 -1.66 1.61
C TRP A 78 2.30 -1.71 2.93
N LEU A 79 3.54 -2.21 2.88
CA LEU A 79 4.38 -2.35 4.07
C LEU A 79 4.72 -1.00 4.70
N LEU A 80 5.04 0.01 3.87
CA LEU A 80 5.37 1.34 4.36
C LEU A 80 4.15 2.05 4.95
N SER A 81 2.99 1.95 4.30
CA SER A 81 1.73 2.50 4.77
C SER A 81 1.32 1.85 6.09
N TRP A 82 1.38 0.52 6.19
CA TRP A 82 1.14 -0.18 7.44
C TRP A 82 2.06 0.30 8.56
N LEU A 83 3.38 0.36 8.32
CA LEU A 83 4.35 0.79 9.32
C LEU A 83 4.08 2.23 9.77
N LEU A 84 3.80 3.14 8.84
CA LEU A 84 3.46 4.53 9.15
C LEU A 84 2.21 4.63 10.03
N LEU A 85 1.15 3.90 9.69
CA LEU A 85 -0.08 3.86 10.47
C LEU A 85 0.14 3.25 11.86
N ALA A 86 0.91 2.16 11.94
CA ALA A 86 1.27 1.49 13.18
C ALA A 86 2.05 2.43 14.13
N LEU A 87 3.11 3.08 13.62
CA LEU A 87 3.92 4.02 14.40
C LEU A 87 3.10 5.23 14.84
N THR A 88 2.24 5.76 13.96
CA THR A 88 1.35 6.87 14.30
C THR A 88 0.36 6.49 15.40
N TRP A 89 -0.25 5.31 15.31
CA TRP A 89 -1.15 4.77 16.34
C TRP A 89 -0.46 4.64 17.69
N LEU A 90 0.73 4.03 17.70
CA LEU A 90 1.50 3.81 18.93
C LEU A 90 1.97 5.12 19.55
N HIS A 91 2.45 6.07 18.72
CA HIS A 91 3.01 7.34 19.18
C HIS A 91 1.94 8.29 19.70
N ARG A 92 0.74 8.26 19.12
CA ARG A 92 -0.41 9.06 19.56
C ARG A 92 -1.24 8.38 20.66
N GLY A 93 -0.74 7.29 21.23
CA GLY A 93 -1.38 6.63 22.37
C GLY A 93 -2.65 5.85 22.04
N GLY A 94 -2.89 5.50 20.77
CA GLY A 94 -4.12 4.82 20.33
C GLY A 94 -4.44 3.57 21.15
N PRO A 95 -5.72 3.28 21.43
CA PRO A 95 -6.11 2.21 22.35
C PRO A 95 -5.82 0.81 21.79
N HIS A 96 -5.74 -0.17 22.68
CA HIS A 96 -5.65 -1.61 22.35
C HIS A 96 -4.69 -1.97 21.19
N PRO A 97 -3.39 -1.64 21.29
CA PRO A 97 -2.43 -1.86 20.19
C PRO A 97 -2.38 -3.32 19.69
N GLY A 98 -2.59 -4.31 20.57
CA GLY A 98 -2.63 -5.73 20.18
C GLY A 98 -3.75 -6.08 19.19
N ARG A 99 -4.85 -5.33 19.16
CA ARG A 99 -5.95 -5.51 18.18
C ARG A 99 -5.82 -4.53 17.01
N ALA A 100 -5.36 -3.31 17.28
CA ALA A 100 -5.24 -2.27 16.27
C ALA A 100 -4.15 -2.58 15.23
N LEU A 101 -2.97 -3.07 15.63
CA LEU A 101 -1.87 -3.29 14.69
C LEU A 101 -2.19 -4.32 13.61
N PRO A 102 -2.80 -5.49 13.91
CA PRO A 102 -3.29 -6.40 12.89
C PRO A 102 -4.41 -5.79 12.03
N ALA A 103 -5.34 -5.03 12.62
CA ALA A 103 -6.40 -4.37 11.85
C ALA A 103 -5.84 -3.36 10.84
N LEU A 104 -4.76 -2.64 11.20
CA LEU A 104 -4.07 -1.71 10.31
C LEU A 104 -3.40 -2.41 9.12
N VAL A 105 -3.08 -3.71 9.21
CA VAL A 105 -2.61 -4.50 8.06
C VAL A 105 -3.71 -4.59 7.00
N ALA A 106 -4.96 -4.86 7.42
CA ALA A 106 -6.09 -4.92 6.51
C ALA A 106 -6.43 -3.53 5.93
N VAL A 107 -6.39 -2.48 6.75
CA VAL A 107 -6.61 -1.09 6.29
C VAL A 107 -5.58 -0.69 5.24
N SER A 108 -4.29 -0.91 5.52
CA SER A 108 -3.21 -0.61 4.57
C SER A 108 -3.26 -1.50 3.32
N PHE A 109 -3.77 -2.73 3.41
CA PHE A 109 -3.99 -3.59 2.25
C PHE A 109 -5.08 -2.98 1.35
N GLY A 110 -6.22 -2.58 1.92
CA GLY A 110 -7.29 -1.90 1.18
C GLY A 110 -6.83 -0.59 0.52
N LEU A 111 -6.04 0.22 1.26
CA LEU A 111 -5.39 1.41 0.71
C LEU A 111 -4.45 1.05 -0.45
N THR A 112 -3.69 -0.03 -0.33
CA THR A 112 -2.78 -0.47 -1.40
C THR A 112 -3.55 -0.80 -2.66
N LEU A 113 -4.66 -1.53 -2.58
CA LEU A 113 -5.49 -1.83 -3.76
C LEU A 113 -5.94 -0.54 -4.45
N LEU A 114 -6.54 0.40 -3.69
CA LEU A 114 -7.01 1.67 -4.24
C LEU A 114 -5.90 2.48 -4.92
N VAL A 115 -4.81 2.70 -4.19
CA VAL A 115 -3.70 3.56 -4.62
C VAL A 115 -2.96 2.96 -5.80
N ASN A 116 -2.74 1.64 -5.78
CA ASN A 116 -2.02 0.94 -6.82
C ASN A 116 -2.87 0.80 -8.10
N THR A 117 -4.19 0.60 -7.98
CA THR A 117 -5.11 0.71 -9.13
C THR A 117 -5.05 2.12 -9.74
N ALA A 118 -5.12 3.17 -8.92
CA ALA A 118 -5.02 4.55 -9.41
C ALA A 118 -3.66 4.82 -10.09
N ARG A 119 -2.57 4.28 -9.54
CA ARG A 119 -1.23 4.37 -10.15
C ARG A 119 -1.20 3.72 -11.54
N ILE A 120 -1.70 2.49 -11.68
CA ILE A 120 -1.67 1.73 -12.95
C ILE A 120 -2.57 2.40 -13.99
N VAL A 121 -3.80 2.75 -13.62
CA VAL A 121 -4.74 3.44 -14.53
C VAL A 121 -4.17 4.80 -14.96
N GLY A 122 -3.57 5.54 -14.03
CA GLY A 122 -2.89 6.79 -14.32
C GLY A 122 -1.72 6.62 -15.29
N ALA A 123 -0.89 5.57 -15.13
CA ALA A 123 0.21 5.28 -16.04
C ALA A 123 -0.29 4.94 -17.46
N VAL A 124 -1.37 4.16 -17.58
CA VAL A 124 -2.02 3.86 -18.86
C VAL A 124 -2.59 5.12 -19.50
N ALA A 125 -3.20 6.02 -18.71
CA ALA A 125 -3.71 7.29 -19.21
C ALA A 125 -2.57 8.20 -19.75
N VAL A 126 -1.43 8.25 -19.05
CA VAL A 126 -0.24 8.99 -19.51
C VAL A 126 0.28 8.43 -20.83
N GLN A 127 0.36 7.11 -20.97
CA GLN A 127 0.77 6.45 -22.22
C GLN A 127 -0.18 6.78 -23.40
N GLY A 128 -1.46 7.00 -23.13
CA GLY A 128 -2.44 7.41 -24.13
C GLY A 128 -2.23 8.85 -24.66
N VAL A 129 -1.53 9.71 -23.91
CA VAL A 129 -1.24 11.11 -24.30
C VAL A 129 0.20 11.26 -24.79
N VAL A 130 1.14 10.58 -24.14
CA VAL A 130 2.56 10.53 -24.47
C VAL A 130 2.89 9.10 -24.83
N PRO A 131 2.87 8.74 -26.13
CA PRO A 131 3.35 7.44 -26.58
C PRO A 131 4.82 7.28 -26.16
N GLU A 132 5.13 6.17 -25.49
CA GLU A 132 6.46 5.89 -24.92
C GLU A 132 6.98 6.97 -23.94
N PRO A 133 6.31 7.15 -22.79
CA PRO A 133 6.77 8.11 -21.80
C PRO A 133 8.17 7.73 -21.31
N PRO A 134 9.08 8.71 -21.11
CA PRO A 134 10.41 8.42 -20.62
C PRO A 134 10.35 7.78 -19.23
N ALA A 135 11.31 6.90 -18.91
CA ALA A 135 11.29 6.11 -17.68
C ALA A 135 11.10 6.95 -16.40
N TRP A 136 11.75 8.12 -16.33
CA TRP A 136 11.61 9.04 -15.19
C TRP A 136 10.18 9.52 -14.97
N LEU A 137 9.36 9.65 -16.03
CA LEU A 137 7.97 10.11 -15.91
C LEU A 137 7.10 9.04 -15.27
N HIS A 138 7.33 7.77 -15.62
CA HIS A 138 6.65 6.63 -14.98
C HIS A 138 7.03 6.53 -13.49
N GLU A 139 8.32 6.70 -13.18
CA GLU A 139 8.81 6.69 -11.79
C GLU A 139 8.25 7.88 -10.99
N ALA A 140 8.29 9.08 -11.55
CA ALA A 140 7.78 10.30 -10.91
C ALA A 140 6.28 10.21 -10.65
N GLN A 141 5.50 9.72 -11.62
CA GLN A 141 4.07 9.50 -11.46
C GLN A 141 3.77 8.52 -10.32
N GLY A 142 4.49 7.39 -10.28
CA GLY A 142 4.36 6.42 -9.20
C GLY A 142 4.70 7.00 -7.83
N ALA A 143 5.83 7.71 -7.74
CA ALA A 143 6.30 8.35 -6.51
C ALA A 143 5.31 9.42 -6.00
N LEU A 144 4.79 10.27 -6.89
CA LEU A 144 3.82 11.31 -6.54
C LEU A 144 2.51 10.71 -6.01
N VAL A 145 1.97 9.70 -6.70
CA VAL A 145 0.74 9.01 -6.26
C VAL A 145 0.96 8.37 -4.88
N TYR A 146 2.04 7.61 -4.71
CA TYR A 146 2.32 6.95 -3.43
C TYR A 146 2.57 7.95 -2.30
N LEU A 147 3.37 9.00 -2.52
CA LEU A 147 3.64 10.00 -1.50
C LEU A 147 2.37 10.74 -1.08
N PHE A 148 1.55 11.16 -2.06
CA PHE A 148 0.29 11.82 -1.79
C PHE A 148 -0.61 10.98 -0.87
N PHE A 149 -0.83 9.71 -1.23
CA PHE A 149 -1.70 8.84 -0.44
C PHE A 149 -1.07 8.42 0.89
N LEU A 150 0.25 8.33 0.98
CA LEU A 150 0.94 8.05 2.24
C LEU A 150 0.75 9.21 3.24
N VAL A 151 0.93 10.45 2.78
CA VAL A 151 0.70 11.66 3.57
C VAL A 151 -0.77 11.80 3.94
N ALA A 152 -1.69 11.55 2.99
CA ALA A 152 -3.13 11.58 3.26
C ALA A 152 -3.54 10.52 4.30
N SER A 153 -2.97 9.31 4.24
CA SER A 153 -3.25 8.24 5.21
C SER A 153 -2.74 8.60 6.61
N TYR A 154 -1.55 9.19 6.70
CA TYR A 154 -1.00 9.72 7.95
C TYR A 154 -1.88 10.82 8.53
N GLY A 155 -2.20 11.84 7.73
CA GLY A 155 -3.03 12.97 8.14
C GLY A 155 -4.44 12.53 8.54
N GLY A 156 -5.04 11.61 7.77
CA GLY A 156 -6.33 11.02 8.08
C GLY A 156 -6.33 10.28 9.41
N LEU A 157 -5.36 9.39 9.66
CA LEU A 157 -5.27 8.70 10.94
C LEU A 157 -5.03 9.66 12.10
N LEU A 158 -4.14 10.64 11.92
CA LEU A 158 -3.86 11.65 12.93
C LEU A 158 -5.13 12.46 13.26
N TYR A 159 -5.89 12.86 12.25
CA TYR A 159 -7.16 13.55 12.43
C TYR A 159 -8.16 12.69 13.20
N LEU A 160 -8.33 11.41 12.82
CA LEU A 160 -9.23 10.48 13.51
C LEU A 160 -8.86 10.32 14.99
N LEU A 161 -7.58 10.12 15.30
CA LEU A 161 -7.09 9.95 16.67
C LEU A 161 -7.27 11.21 17.53
N THR A 162 -7.17 12.38 16.91
CA THR A 162 -7.25 13.67 17.63
C THR A 162 -8.67 14.20 17.75
N HIS A 163 -9.58 13.88 16.83
CA HIS A 163 -10.91 14.51 16.75
C HIS A 163 -12.06 13.55 17.06
N LEU A 164 -11.90 12.24 16.93
CA LEU A 164 -12.99 11.31 17.26
C LEU A 164 -13.07 11.03 18.77
N PRO A 165 -14.25 11.22 19.40
CA PRO A 165 -14.43 11.04 20.84
C PRO A 165 -14.05 9.63 21.33
N VAL A 166 -14.29 8.61 20.49
CA VAL A 166 -14.01 7.20 20.81
C VAL A 166 -12.53 6.95 21.13
N PHE A 167 -11.63 7.79 20.60
CA PHE A 167 -10.18 7.69 20.83
C PHE A 167 -9.65 8.67 21.89
N ARG A 168 -10.42 9.72 22.24
CA ARG A 168 -10.07 10.69 23.30
C ARG A 168 -10.30 10.15 24.71
N ALA A 169 -11.24 9.24 24.91
CA ALA A 169 -11.64 8.78 26.26
C ALA A 169 -10.57 7.99 27.04
N HIS A 170 -9.41 7.67 26.44
CA HIS A 170 -8.33 6.91 27.07
C HIS A 170 -7.04 7.74 27.30
N SER A 171 -7.10 9.06 27.09
CA SER A 171 -5.96 9.98 27.25
C SER A 171 -6.09 10.97 28.43
N ALA A 172 -7.11 10.81 29.28
CA ALA A 172 -7.32 11.61 30.49
C ALA A 172 -7.02 10.78 31.74
#